data_AF-A0A258GEA5-F1
#
_entry.id   AF-A0A258GEA5-F1
#
_cell.length_a   1.000
_cell.length_b   1.000
_cell.length_c   1.000
_cell.angle_alpha   90.00
_cell.angle_beta   90.00
_cell.angle_gamma   90.00
#
_symmetry.space_group_name_H-M   'P 1'
#
loop_
_entity.id
_entity.type
_entity.pdbx_description
1 polymer ?
#
loop_
_entity_poly.entity_id
_entity_poly.type
_entity_poly.pdbx_seq_one_letter_code
_entity_poly.pdbx_strand_id
1 'polypeptide(L)'
;MERLVKAGVRAADLVRRMVDTFGEDRLVWGSDVGQSMLWSYPEKVEMAIAASELLTETETRKFLHDNAQRIYRFGGAPANRSSTTVPGQARQRPPAG
;
A
#
# COMPACT_ATOMS: atom_id res chain seq x y z
N MET A 1 -2.29 2.00 -15.04
CA MET A 1 -1.43 2.21 -16.23
C MET A 1 -2.19 2.14 -17.55
N GLU A 2 -2.98 1.10 -17.83
CA GLU A 2 -3.70 0.97 -19.12
C GLU A 2 -4.51 2.19 -19.53
N ARG A 3 -5.30 2.76 -18.61
CA ARG A 3 -6.07 3.97 -18.90
C ARG A 3 -5.20 5.19 -19.24
N LEU A 4 -4.01 5.30 -18.64
CA LEU A 4 -3.09 6.41 -18.89
C LEU A 4 -2.47 6.28 -20.28
N VAL A 5 -2.03 5.07 -20.63
CA VAL A 5 -1.52 4.76 -21.97
C VAL A 5 -2.58 5.07 -23.03
N LYS A 6 -3.83 4.61 -22.84
CA LYS A 6 -4.94 4.90 -23.76
C LYS A 6 -5.25 6.40 -23.87
N ALA A 7 -5.06 7.16 -22.80
CA ALA A 7 -5.28 8.60 -22.77
C ALA A 7 -4.07 9.42 -23.27
N GLY A 8 -2.94 8.79 -23.59
CA GLY A 8 -1.71 9.50 -23.94
C GLY A 8 -1.11 10.30 -22.77
N VAL A 9 -1.47 9.96 -21.52
CA VAL A 9 -1.00 10.63 -20.31
C VAL A 9 0.23 9.90 -19.80
N ARG A 10 1.34 10.63 -19.59
CA ARG A 10 2.53 10.07 -18.96
C ARG A 10 2.26 9.76 -17.49
N ALA A 11 2.63 8.57 -17.07
CA ALA A 11 2.47 8.17 -15.68
C ALA A 11 3.31 9.02 -14.72
N ALA A 12 4.50 9.45 -15.16
CA ALA A 12 5.36 10.33 -14.38
C ALA A 12 4.69 11.65 -13.99
N ASP A 13 4.00 12.28 -14.94
CA ASP A 13 3.28 13.54 -14.68
C ASP A 13 2.16 13.34 -13.67
N LEU A 14 1.44 12.20 -13.74
CA LEU A 14 0.42 11.86 -12.76
C LEU A 14 1.01 11.60 -11.38
N VAL A 15 2.07 10.79 -11.28
CA VAL A 15 2.71 10.45 -10.00
C VAL A 15 3.26 11.70 -9.32
N ARG A 16 3.94 12.58 -10.08
CA ARG A 16 4.38 13.89 -9.58
C ARG A 16 3.23 14.69 -9.00
N ARG A 17 2.14 14.84 -9.77
CA ARG A 17 0.93 15.54 -9.31
C ARG A 17 0.32 14.91 -8.06
N MET A 18 0.33 13.59 -7.94
CA MET A 18 -0.16 12.89 -6.75
C MET A 18 0.71 13.18 -5.52
N VAL A 19 2.04 13.17 -5.66
CA VAL A 19 2.94 13.55 -4.56
C VAL A 19 2.69 14.99 -4.13
N ASP A 20 2.54 15.92 -5.09
CA ASP A 20 2.28 17.33 -4.78
C ASP A 20 0.91 17.56 -4.12
N THR A 21 -0.04 16.63 -4.32
CA THR A 21 -1.41 16.73 -3.75
C THR A 21 -1.50 16.08 -2.38
N PHE A 22 -1.00 14.85 -2.26
CA PHE A 22 -1.22 14.01 -1.08
C PHE A 22 -0.02 14.03 -0.12
N GLY A 23 1.13 14.48 -0.59
CA GLY A 23 2.40 14.38 0.10
C GLY A 23 3.10 13.03 -0.14
N GLU A 24 4.42 13.06 -0.14
CA GLU A 24 5.30 11.92 -0.42
C GLU A 24 5.11 10.73 0.53
N ASP A 25 4.61 10.96 1.75
CA ASP A 25 4.39 9.92 2.76
C ASP A 25 3.07 9.13 2.57
N ARG A 26 2.31 9.39 1.50
CA ARG A 26 0.96 8.82 1.31
C ARG A 26 0.79 7.99 0.06
N LEU A 27 1.84 7.82 -0.74
CA LEU A 27 1.80 7.02 -1.96
C LEU A 27 2.51 5.70 -1.76
N VAL A 28 1.92 4.63 -2.30
CA VAL A 28 2.49 3.29 -2.36
C VAL A 28 2.25 2.73 -3.75
N TRP A 29 3.28 2.20 -4.39
CA TRP A 29 3.12 1.43 -5.60
C TRP A 29 2.64 -0.01 -5.30
N GLY A 30 1.69 -0.50 -6.10
CA GLY A 30 1.25 -1.89 -6.09
C GLY A 30 1.14 -2.41 -7.51
N SER A 31 1.66 -3.61 -7.76
CA SER A 31 1.73 -4.20 -9.10
C SER A 31 0.40 -4.72 -9.62
N ASP A 32 -0.58 -4.95 -8.74
CA ASP A 32 -1.90 -5.48 -9.11
C ASP A 32 -1.80 -6.78 -9.94
N VAL A 33 -0.78 -7.61 -9.66
CA VAL A 33 -0.60 -8.92 -10.29
C VAL A 33 -1.78 -9.83 -9.92
N GLY A 34 -2.31 -10.53 -10.90
CA GLY A 34 -3.49 -11.40 -10.75
C GLY A 34 -4.84 -10.70 -10.99
N GLN A 35 -4.85 -9.38 -11.15
CA GLN A 35 -6.03 -8.61 -11.58
C GLN A 35 -5.81 -7.93 -12.93
N SER A 36 -4.63 -7.34 -13.15
CA SER A 36 -4.22 -6.83 -14.46
C SER A 36 -3.31 -7.83 -15.18
N MET A 37 -3.82 -8.40 -16.28
CA MET A 37 -3.16 -9.47 -17.05
C MET A 37 -2.48 -8.97 -18.34
N LEU A 38 -2.51 -7.67 -18.60
CA LEU A 38 -1.98 -7.08 -19.85
C LEU A 38 -0.44 -7.06 -19.89
N TRP A 39 0.21 -7.00 -18.73
CA TRP A 39 1.66 -6.96 -18.61
C TRP A 39 2.15 -7.97 -17.57
N SER A 40 3.31 -8.56 -17.83
CA SER A 40 4.05 -9.37 -16.89
C SER A 40 4.53 -8.55 -15.69
N TYR A 41 4.87 -9.22 -14.59
CA TYR A 41 5.38 -8.52 -13.42
C TYR A 41 6.67 -7.69 -13.68
N PRO A 42 7.69 -8.20 -14.41
CA PRO A 42 8.86 -7.41 -14.76
C PRO A 42 8.52 -6.13 -15.52
N GLU A 43 7.65 -6.20 -16.53
CA GLU A 43 7.20 -5.03 -17.29
C GLU A 43 6.51 -4.01 -16.37
N LYS A 44 5.69 -4.47 -15.42
CA LYS A 44 5.06 -3.57 -14.44
C LYS A 44 6.07 -2.89 -13.53
N VAL A 45 7.15 -3.56 -13.16
CA VAL A 45 8.25 -2.97 -12.37
C VAL A 45 8.95 -1.89 -13.18
N GLU A 46 9.27 -2.14 -14.44
CA GLU A 46 9.86 -1.13 -15.33
C GLU A 46 8.94 0.10 -15.49
N MET A 47 7.64 -0.14 -15.67
CA MET A 47 6.64 0.94 -15.74
C MET A 47 6.55 1.74 -14.43
N ALA A 48 6.73 1.09 -13.28
CA ALA A 48 6.74 1.77 -11.98
C ALA A 48 7.96 2.67 -11.82
N ILE A 49 9.13 2.17 -12.22
CA ILE A 49 10.39 2.93 -12.21
C ILE A 49 10.30 4.13 -13.16
N ALA A 50 9.77 3.93 -14.37
CA ALA A 50 9.55 5.02 -15.32
C ALA A 50 8.55 6.06 -14.77
N ALA A 51 7.51 5.62 -14.07
CA ALA A 51 6.54 6.52 -13.45
C ALA A 51 7.13 7.36 -12.29
N SER A 52 8.29 6.98 -11.73
CA SER A 52 8.95 7.77 -10.69
C SER A 52 10.03 8.72 -11.20
N GLU A 53 10.23 8.86 -12.51
CA GLU A 53 11.36 9.66 -13.08
C GLU A 53 11.39 11.14 -12.65
N LEU A 54 10.24 11.71 -12.28
CA LEU A 54 10.12 13.11 -11.81
C LEU A 54 10.14 13.25 -10.29
N LEU A 55 10.34 12.15 -9.57
CA LEU A 55 10.49 12.14 -8.12
C LEU A 55 11.96 12.28 -7.75
N THR A 56 12.22 12.90 -6.59
CA THR A 56 13.54 12.82 -5.96
C THR A 56 13.84 11.38 -5.54
N GLU A 57 15.11 11.10 -5.19
CA GLU A 57 15.50 9.78 -4.70
C GLU A 57 14.75 9.40 -3.42
N THR A 58 14.54 10.36 -2.51
CA THR A 58 13.78 10.16 -1.27
C THR A 58 12.32 9.84 -1.55
N GLU A 59 11.66 10.61 -2.41
CA GLU A 59 10.27 10.37 -2.81
C GLU A 59 10.11 9.02 -3.50
N THR A 60 11.03 8.66 -4.39
CA THR A 60 11.05 7.36 -5.09
C THR A 60 11.13 6.21 -4.10
N ARG A 61 12.05 6.28 -3.13
CA ARG A 61 12.22 5.27 -2.08
C ARG A 61 10.97 5.11 -1.23
N LYS A 62 10.33 6.23 -0.86
CA LYS A 62 9.06 6.24 -0.13
C LYS A 62 7.93 5.59 -0.93
N PHE A 63 7.79 5.97 -2.19
CA PHE A 63 6.74 5.47 -3.09
C PHE A 63 6.86 3.97 -3.38
N LEU A 64 8.08 3.49 -3.63
CA LEU A 64 8.33 2.10 -4.02
C LEU A 64 8.53 1.16 -2.81
N HIS A 65 8.80 1.68 -1.62
CA HIS A 65 9.13 0.84 -0.47
C HIS A 65 8.69 1.41 0.90
N ASP A 66 9.27 2.53 1.36
CA ASP A 66 9.25 2.87 2.80
C ASP A 66 7.84 3.12 3.33
N ASN A 67 6.94 3.69 2.52
CA ASN A 67 5.55 3.89 2.92
C ASN A 67 4.82 2.56 3.12
N ALA A 68 5.03 1.58 2.23
CA ALA A 68 4.44 0.26 2.37
C ALA A 68 4.98 -0.45 3.62
N GLN A 69 6.30 -0.39 3.85
CA GLN A 69 6.93 -0.96 5.03
C GLN A 69 6.36 -0.36 6.32
N ARG A 70 6.20 0.96 6.38
CA ARG A 70 5.64 1.68 7.54
C ARG A 70 4.17 1.33 7.78
N ILE A 71 3.35 1.26 6.72
CA ILE A 71 1.91 1.00 6.81
C ILE A 71 1.62 -0.46 7.16
N TYR A 72 2.24 -1.39 6.45
CA TYR A 72 1.96 -2.82 6.60
C TYR A 72 2.82 -3.50 7.66
N ARG A 73 3.86 -2.82 8.16
CA ARG A 73 4.77 -3.32 9.21
C ARG A 73 5.37 -4.68 8.88
N PHE A 74 5.82 -4.84 7.62
CA PHE A 74 6.52 -6.06 7.21
C PHE A 74 7.73 -6.32 8.12
N GLY A 75 7.82 -7.53 8.68
CA GLY A 75 8.92 -7.94 9.55
C GLY A 75 8.82 -7.55 11.03
N GLY A 76 7.72 -6.91 11.45
CA GLY A 76 7.44 -6.67 12.88
C GLY A 76 6.81 -7.90 13.54
N ALA A 77 7.25 -8.24 14.77
CA ALA A 77 6.50 -9.18 15.61
C ALA A 77 5.05 -8.67 15.76
N PRO A 78 4.03 -9.55 15.72
CA PRO A 78 2.66 -9.12 15.95
C PRO A 78 2.62 -8.34 17.26
N ALA A 79 2.06 -7.13 17.22
CA ALA A 79 1.88 -6.32 18.42
C ALA A 79 1.24 -7.23 19.47
N ASN A 80 1.95 -7.45 20.59
CA ASN A 80 1.43 -8.23 21.70
C ASN A 80 0.14 -7.55 22.13
N ARG A 81 -1.00 -8.07 21.65
CA ARG A 81 -2.31 -7.61 22.07
C ARG A 81 -2.43 -8.12 23.49
N SER A 82 -1.95 -7.32 24.45
CA SER A 82 -2.28 -7.48 25.85
C SER A 82 -3.77 -7.72 25.89
N SER A 83 -4.15 -8.94 26.25
CA SER A 83 -5.54 -9.32 26.45
C SER A 83 -6.12 -8.33 27.44
N THR A 84 -6.89 -7.37 26.94
CA THR A 84 -7.80 -6.61 27.77
C THR A 84 -8.84 -7.61 28.23
N THR A 85 -8.54 -8.28 29.35
CA THR A 85 -9.54 -8.96 30.15
C THR A 85 -10.58 -7.92 30.48
N VAL A 86 -11.74 -7.99 29.83
CA VAL A 86 -12.94 -7.28 30.25
C VAL A 86 -13.33 -7.91 31.60
N PRO A 87 -13.23 -7.19 32.74
CA PRO A 87 -13.69 -7.74 34.00
C PRO A 87 -15.21 -7.70 34.00
N GLY A 88 -15.88 -8.86 34.04
CA GLY A 88 -17.32 -8.88 34.34
C GLY A 88 -18.23 -9.86 33.60
N GLN A 89 -17.78 -11.04 33.17
CA GLN A 89 -18.72 -12.14 32.87
C GLN A 89 -18.60 -13.26 33.90
N ALA A 90 -19.07 -12.96 35.11
CA ALA A 90 -19.42 -13.98 36.08
C ALA A 90 -20.89 -14.38 35.87
N ARG A 91 -21.07 -15.65 35.46
CA ARG A 91 -22.17 -16.57 35.79
C ARG A 91 -23.61 -16.11 35.54
N GLN A 92 -24.32 -16.80 34.64
CA GLN A 92 -25.60 -17.42 35.00
C GLN A 92 -25.74 -18.78 34.28
N ARG A 93 -25.90 -19.84 35.07
CA ARG A 93 -26.28 -21.19 34.65
C ARG A 93 -27.79 -21.28 34.91
N PRO A 94 -28.64 -21.72 33.97
CA PRO A 94 -30.07 -21.86 34.27
C PRO A 94 -30.31 -23.11 35.13
N PRO A 95 -31.36 -23.13 35.98
CA PRO A 95 -31.74 -24.33 36.70
C PRO A 95 -32.35 -25.34 35.72
N ALA A 96 -31.93 -26.60 35.84
CA ALA A 96 -32.62 -27.71 35.20
C ALA A 96 -33.92 -27.97 35.97
N GLY A 97 -35.05 -27.89 35.27
CA GLY A 97 -36.32 -28.49 35.67
C GLY A 97 -36.40 -29.94 35.21
#